data_AF-A0A3N5U9X5-F1
#
_entry.id   AF-A0A3N5U9X5-F1
#
_cell.length_a   1.000
_cell.length_b   1.000
_cell.length_c   1.000
_cell.angle_alpha   90.00
_cell.angle_beta   90.00
_cell.angle_gamma   90.00
#
_symmetry.space_group_name_H-M   'P 1'
#
loop_
_entity.id
_entity.type
_entity.pdbx_description
1 polymer ?
#
loop_
_entity_poly.entity_id
_entity_poly.type
_entity_poly.pdbx_seq_one_letter_code
_entity_poly.pdbx_strand_id
1 'polypeptide(L)'
;MTDILPFLKSLISVSGLSGYESPVADLIAEKWRPLVDEISVSRVGSLHGLKKGTATLPAVARRRRDTDSIKSLRPSVMIATHMDAIGMRVARIVDGFLHITNVGGIDVRVLPGAEVTVHASGNNEELPA
;
A
#
# COMPACT_ATOMS: atom_id res chain seq x y z
N MET A 1 -17.46 18.75 2.94
CA MET A 1 -16.63 17.92 2.04
C MET A 1 -15.39 17.55 2.81
N THR A 2 -15.02 16.28 2.90
CA THR A 2 -13.80 15.87 3.61
C THR A 2 -12.61 16.50 2.90
N ASP A 3 -11.76 17.23 3.64
CA ASP A 3 -10.53 17.77 3.06
C ASP A 3 -9.51 16.63 2.91
N ILE A 4 -9.36 16.14 1.67
CA ILE A 4 -8.51 15.00 1.34
C ILE A 4 -7.08 15.44 0.97
N LEU A 5 -6.87 16.71 0.64
CA LEU A 5 -5.59 17.20 0.11
C LEU A 5 -4.43 16.99 1.10
N PRO A 6 -4.57 17.26 2.41
CA PRO A 6 -3.49 16.97 3.37
C PRO A 6 -3.11 15.50 3.40
N PHE A 7 -4.10 14.60 3.31
CA PHE A 7 -3.85 13.16 3.30
C PHE A 7 -3.14 12.72 2.03
N LEU A 8 -3.58 13.18 0.85
CA LEU A 8 -2.91 12.86 -0.41
C LEU A 8 -1.47 13.35 -0.41
N LYS A 9 -1.21 14.57 0.10
CA LYS A 9 0.15 15.07 0.27
C LYS A 9 0.98 14.17 1.17
N SER A 10 0.47 13.78 2.35
CA SER A 10 1.21 12.85 3.22
C SER A 10 1.50 11.51 2.54
N LEU A 11 0.57 11.01 1.74
CA LEU A 11 0.69 9.71 1.08
C LEU A 11 1.75 9.71 -0.02
N ILE A 12 1.84 10.79 -0.81
CA ILE A 12 2.82 10.92 -1.90
C ILE A 12 4.18 11.45 -1.44
N SER A 13 4.28 11.94 -0.19
CA SER A 13 5.53 12.45 0.37
C SER A 13 6.33 11.40 1.14
N VAL A 14 5.72 10.27 1.51
CA VAL A 14 6.43 9.19 2.19
C VAL A 14 7.02 8.21 1.17
N SER A 15 8.15 7.59 1.51
CA SER A 15 8.74 6.54 0.69
C SER A 15 7.85 5.30 0.65
N GLY A 16 7.64 4.77 -0.55
CA GLY A 16 6.74 3.65 -0.81
C GLY A 16 7.20 2.83 -2.00
N LEU A 17 8.51 2.61 -2.15
CA LEU A 17 9.06 1.81 -3.24
C LEU A 17 8.47 0.40 -3.21
N SER A 18 8.26 -0.21 -4.38
CA SER A 18 7.85 -1.62 -4.48
C SER A 18 8.78 -2.53 -3.65
N GLY A 19 8.21 -3.27 -2.69
CA GLY A 19 8.89 -4.08 -1.68
C GLY A 19 9.23 -3.38 -0.36
N TYR A 20 8.97 -2.07 -0.24
CA TYR A 20 9.23 -1.23 0.93
C TYR A 20 8.03 -0.32 1.27
N GLU A 21 6.81 -0.83 1.11
CA GLU A 21 5.57 -0.06 1.17
C GLU A 21 5.09 0.25 2.60
N SER A 22 5.75 -0.27 3.63
CA SER A 22 5.30 -0.15 5.04
C SER A 22 4.91 1.27 5.46
N PRO A 23 5.70 2.33 5.15
CA PRO A 23 5.32 3.69 5.55
C PRO A 23 4.00 4.17 4.93
N VAL A 24 3.77 3.83 3.65
CA VAL A 24 2.51 4.14 2.96
C VAL A 24 1.36 3.31 3.55
N ALA A 25 1.60 2.01 3.79
CA ALA A 25 0.63 1.11 4.36
C ALA A 25 0.13 1.57 5.74
N ASP A 26 1.03 2.07 6.59
CA ASP A 26 0.70 2.58 7.93
C ASP A 26 -0.22 3.81 7.86
N LEU A 27 0.08 4.77 6.96
CA LEU A 27 -0.77 5.94 6.73
C LEU A 27 -2.17 5.55 6.24
N ILE A 28 -2.25 4.60 5.30
CA ILE A 28 -3.54 4.09 4.80
C ILE A 28 -4.29 3.38 5.92
N ALA A 29 -3.62 2.53 6.69
CA ALA A 29 -4.22 1.79 7.80
C ALA A 29 -4.83 2.74 8.83
N GLU A 30 -4.11 3.79 9.22
CA GLU A 30 -4.62 4.81 10.15
C GLU A 30 -5.91 5.45 9.62
N LYS A 31 -5.95 5.86 8.34
CA LYS A 31 -7.16 6.44 7.73
C LYS A 31 -8.29 5.44 7.54
N TRP A 32 -8.00 4.16 7.35
CA TRP A 32 -9.01 3.13 7.16
C TRP A 32 -9.63 2.64 8.46
N ARG A 33 -8.92 2.70 9.60
CA ARG A 33 -9.42 2.26 10.93
C ARG A 33 -10.85 2.70 11.25
N PRO A 34 -11.27 3.96 11.07
CA PRO A 34 -12.65 4.37 11.36
C PRO A 34 -13.68 3.92 10.31
N LEU A 35 -13.25 3.43 9.15
CA LEU A 35 -14.11 3.10 8.01
C LEU A 35 -14.45 1.61 7.92
N VAL A 36 -13.53 0.75 8.38
CA VAL A 36 -13.62 -0.71 8.26
C VAL A 36 -13.80 -1.37 9.63
N ASP A 37 -14.30 -2.61 9.64
CA ASP A 37 -14.52 -3.35 10.88
C ASP A 37 -13.29 -4.21 11.25
N GLU A 38 -12.49 -4.61 10.28
CA GLU A 38 -11.23 -5.34 10.49
C GLU A 38 -10.14 -4.81 9.56
N ILE A 39 -8.91 -4.74 10.08
CA ILE A 39 -7.70 -4.46 9.32
C ILE A 39 -6.74 -5.63 9.48
N SER A 40 -6.15 -6.07 8.38
CA SER A 40 -5.11 -7.10 8.38
C SER A 40 -4.04 -6.77 7.34
N VAL A 41 -2.84 -7.30 7.56
CA VAL A 41 -1.72 -7.19 6.61
C VAL A 41 -1.35 -8.62 6.20
N SER A 42 -1.21 -8.84 4.89
CA SER A 42 -0.78 -10.12 4.35
C SER A 42 0.71 -10.38 4.59
N ARG A 43 1.17 -11.61 4.38
CA ARG A 43 2.60 -11.96 4.51
C ARG A 43 3.51 -11.22 3.54
N VAL A 44 2.95 -10.70 2.44
CA VAL A 44 3.68 -9.93 1.42
C VAL A 44 3.47 -8.42 1.57
N GLY A 45 2.90 -7.95 2.68
CA GLY A 45 2.76 -6.53 3.00
C GLY A 45 1.46 -5.87 2.52
N SER A 46 0.61 -6.53 1.73
CA SER A 46 -0.67 -5.95 1.30
C SER A 46 -1.61 -5.67 2.48
N LEU A 47 -2.12 -4.45 2.57
CA LEU A 47 -3.10 -4.01 3.56
C LEU A 47 -4.53 -4.35 3.11
N HIS A 48 -5.31 -4.98 3.97
CA HIS A 48 -6.71 -5.31 3.73
C HIS A 48 -7.62 -4.69 4.79
N GLY A 49 -8.63 -3.95 4.34
CA GLY A 49 -9.74 -3.48 5.16
C GLY A 49 -11.02 -4.24 4.84
N LEU A 50 -11.65 -4.86 5.85
CA LEU A 50 -12.93 -5.55 5.69
C LEU A 50 -14.05 -4.72 6.31
N LYS A 51 -15.02 -4.31 5.48
CA LYS A 51 -16.29 -3.74 5.93
C LYS A 51 -17.42 -4.76 5.76
N LYS A 52 -18.05 -5.18 6.85
CA LYS A 52 -19.14 -6.15 6.85
C LYS A 52 -20.41 -5.48 6.37
N GLY A 53 -21.04 -6.07 5.35
CA GLY A 53 -22.33 -5.62 4.84
C GLY A 53 -23.44 -5.75 5.89
N THR A 54 -24.37 -4.80 5.89
CA THR A 54 -25.49 -4.73 6.85
C THR A 54 -26.76 -5.44 6.35
N ALA A 55 -26.76 -5.96 5.12
CA ALA A 55 -27.94 -6.58 4.54
C ALA A 55 -28.41 -7.82 5.34
N THR A 56 -29.67 -7.77 5.74
CA THR A 56 -30.36 -8.90 6.36
C THR A 56 -30.59 -9.98 5.31
N LEU A 57 -30.20 -11.21 5.62
CA LEU A 57 -30.43 -12.35 4.73
C LEU A 57 -31.94 -12.54 4.47
N PRO A 58 -32.37 -12.82 3.21
CA PRO A 58 -33.75 -13.15 2.90
C PRO A 58 -34.26 -14.32 3.75
N ALA A 59 -35.55 -14.32 4.12
CA ALA A 59 -36.15 -15.36 4.96
C ALA A 59 -35.96 -16.79 4.41
N VAL A 60 -35.84 -16.95 3.08
CA VAL A 60 -35.61 -18.22 2.38
C VAL A 60 -34.21 -18.82 2.68
N ALA A 61 -33.21 -17.98 2.97
CA ALA A 61 -31.87 -18.41 3.35
C ALA A 61 -31.78 -18.94 4.79
N ARG A 62 -32.71 -18.54 5.68
CA ARG A 62 -32.70 -18.91 7.11
C ARG A 62 -33.03 -20.39 7.37
N ARG A 63 -33.49 -21.15 6.37
CA ARG A 63 -33.78 -22.59 6.47
C ARG A 63 -32.57 -23.49 6.19
N ARG A 64 -31.50 -22.98 5.57
CA ARG A 64 -30.26 -23.74 5.34
C ARG A 64 -29.31 -23.47 6.51
N ARG A 65 -28.89 -24.54 7.20
CA ARG A 65 -28.11 -24.51 8.46
C ARG A 65 -26.61 -24.67 8.25
N ASP A 66 -26.16 -24.85 7.02
CA ASP A 66 -24.73 -24.94 6.69
C ASP A 66 -24.13 -23.53 6.54
N THR A 67 -23.14 -23.23 7.36
CA THR A 67 -22.47 -21.93 7.47
C THR A 67 -21.83 -21.46 6.16
N ASP A 68 -21.39 -22.39 5.32
CA ASP A 68 -20.78 -22.10 4.01
C ASP A 68 -21.80 -21.62 2.97
N SER A 69 -23.02 -22.15 2.99
CA SER A 69 -24.07 -21.70 2.07
C SER A 69 -24.57 -20.30 2.44
N ILE A 70 -24.62 -19.96 3.73
CA ILE A 70 -24.96 -18.62 4.25
C ILE A 70 -23.92 -17.55 3.83
N LYS A 71 -22.63 -17.90 3.78
CA LYS A 71 -21.58 -16.98 3.32
C LYS A 71 -21.70 -16.70 1.82
N SER A 72 -22.12 -17.68 1.01
CA SER A 72 -22.35 -17.52 -0.45
C SER A 72 -23.56 -16.64 -0.80
N LEU A 73 -24.47 -16.41 0.15
CA LEU A 73 -25.69 -15.63 -0.04
C LEU A 73 -25.49 -14.11 0.11
N ARG A 74 -24.32 -13.68 0.58
CA ARG A 74 -23.94 -12.26 0.67
C ARG A 74 -22.91 -11.98 -0.42
N PRO A 75 -23.24 -11.20 -1.47
CA PRO A 75 -22.24 -10.83 -2.47
C PRO A 75 -21.12 -10.04 -1.79
N SER A 76 -19.88 -10.38 -2.14
CA SER A 76 -18.68 -9.67 -1.71
C SER A 76 -18.15 -8.80 -2.84
N VAL A 77 -17.79 -7.55 -2.53
CA VAL A 77 -17.13 -6.64 -3.46
C VAL A 77 -15.69 -6.43 -3.00
N MET A 78 -14.74 -6.57 -3.92
CA MET A 78 -13.33 -6.25 -3.68
C MET A 78 -12.96 -5.00 -4.47
N ILE A 79 -12.42 -4.00 -3.78
CA ILE A 79 -11.78 -2.84 -4.40
C ILE A 79 -10.29 -3.00 -4.13
N ALA A 80 -9.50 -3.12 -5.19
CA ALA A 80 -8.06 -3.33 -5.12
C ALA A 80 -7.34 -2.19 -5.82
N THR A 81 -6.33 -1.64 -5.14
CA THR A 81 -5.41 -0.63 -5.66
C THR A 81 -4.01 -1.00 -5.18
N HIS A 82 -2.98 -0.39 -5.78
CA HIS A 82 -1.61 -0.58 -5.36
C HIS A 82 -1.09 0.69 -4.67
N MET A 83 -0.22 0.51 -3.68
CA MET A 83 0.35 1.58 -2.86
C MET A 83 1.83 1.82 -3.16
N ASP A 84 2.43 0.94 -3.96
CA ASP A 84 3.81 1.03 -4.35
C ASP A 84 4.02 2.11 -5.42
N ALA A 85 5.22 2.70 -5.36
CA ALA A 85 5.74 3.63 -6.32
C ALA A 85 6.93 3.02 -7.06
N ILE A 86 7.12 3.49 -8.31
CA ILE A 86 8.34 3.25 -9.06
C ILE A 86 9.51 3.99 -8.40
N GLY A 87 10.71 3.46 -8.56
CA GLY A 87 11.92 4.10 -8.07
C GLY A 87 13.17 3.33 -8.50
N MET A 88 14.23 3.43 -7.71
CA MET A 88 15.54 2.91 -8.09
C MET A 88 16.18 2.18 -6.90
N ARG A 89 17.09 1.26 -7.21
CA ARG A 89 17.90 0.53 -6.23
C ARG A 89 19.37 0.71 -6.55
N VAL A 90 20.21 0.90 -5.53
CA VAL A 90 21.67 0.85 -5.68
C VAL A 90 22.09 -0.57 -6.03
N ALA A 91 22.72 -0.71 -7.20
CA ALA A 91 23.25 -1.97 -7.72
C ALA A 91 24.73 -2.15 -7.41
N ARG A 92 25.53 -1.08 -7.49
CA ARG A 92 26.98 -1.09 -7.22
C ARG A 92 27.45 0.27 -6.68
N ILE A 93 28.59 0.25 -6.00
CA ILE A 93 29.32 1.46 -5.58
C ILE A 93 30.69 1.39 -6.25
N VAL A 94 31.05 2.43 -7.02
CA VAL A 94 32.30 2.50 -7.78
C VAL A 94 32.86 3.90 -7.65
N ASP A 95 34.09 4.04 -7.14
CA ASP A 95 34.80 5.31 -7.02
C ASP A 95 34.00 6.44 -6.34
N GLY A 96 33.20 6.07 -5.32
CA GLY A 96 32.32 7.01 -4.60
C GLY A 96 30.98 7.30 -5.27
N PHE A 97 30.71 6.73 -6.44
CA PHE A 97 29.44 6.87 -7.16
C PHE A 97 28.51 5.68 -6.93
N LEU A 98 27.21 5.97 -6.84
CA LEU A 98 26.15 4.96 -6.79
C LEU A 98 25.68 4.62 -8.20
N HIS A 99 25.84 3.36 -8.59
CA HIS A 99 25.21 2.82 -9.79
C HIS A 99 23.84 2.30 -9.42
N ILE A 100 22.81 2.76 -10.12
CA ILE A 100 21.41 2.42 -9.85
C ILE A 100 20.82 1.51 -10.91
N THR A 101 19.80 0.76 -10.53
CA THR A 101 18.91 -0.01 -11.42
C THR A 101 17.46 0.34 -11.11
N ASN A 102 16.57 0.16 -12.09
CA ASN A 102 15.17 0.51 -11.94
C ASN A 102 14.42 -0.51 -11.08
N VAL A 103 13.46 0.00 -10.30
CA VAL A 103 12.39 -0.75 -9.66
C VAL A 103 11.08 -0.21 -10.26
N GLY A 104 10.48 -1.00 -11.15
CA GLY A 104 9.39 -0.54 -12.02
C GLY A 104 9.89 0.15 -13.30
N GLY A 105 8.97 0.75 -14.06
CA GLY A 105 9.26 1.39 -15.34
C GLY A 105 9.57 2.88 -15.19
N ILE A 106 10.83 3.26 -15.40
CA ILE A 106 11.28 4.67 -15.38
C ILE A 106 11.86 5.03 -16.74
N ASP A 107 11.46 6.19 -17.28
CA ASP A 107 12.10 6.79 -18.45
C ASP A 107 13.44 7.41 -18.05
N VAL A 108 14.54 6.83 -18.53
CA VAL A 108 15.90 7.28 -18.17
C VAL A 108 16.19 8.73 -18.59
N ARG A 109 15.39 9.31 -19.50
CA ARG A 109 15.56 10.68 -19.97
C ARG A 109 15.16 11.73 -18.93
N VAL A 110 14.36 11.36 -17.92
CA VAL A 110 13.92 12.28 -16.86
C VAL A 110 14.85 12.29 -15.64
N LEU A 111 15.84 11.39 -15.60
CA LEU A 111 16.74 11.20 -14.45
C LEU A 111 17.86 12.23 -14.32
N PRO A 112 18.48 12.75 -15.40
CA PRO A 112 19.58 13.71 -15.26
C PRO A 112 19.14 14.97 -14.50
N GLY A 113 19.80 15.25 -13.36
CA GLY A 113 19.52 16.40 -12.50
C GLY A 113 18.33 16.23 -11.56
N ALA A 114 17.69 15.06 -11.52
CA ALA A 114 16.65 14.76 -10.54
C ALA A 114 17.26 14.54 -9.14
N GLU A 115 16.72 15.22 -8.13
CA GLU A 115 17.04 14.97 -6.74
C GLU A 115 16.48 13.61 -6.30
N VAL A 116 17.27 12.86 -5.52
CA VAL A 116 16.88 11.53 -5.03
C VAL A 116 17.25 11.38 -3.56
N THR A 117 16.40 10.70 -2.81
CA THR A 117 16.69 10.28 -1.43
C THR A 117 17.14 8.83 -1.44
N VAL A 118 18.29 8.53 -0.83
CA VAL A 118 18.82 7.17 -0.73
C VAL A 118 18.58 6.61 0.67
N HIS A 119 17.76 5.57 0.75
CA HIS A 119 17.49 4.86 2.01
C HIS A 119 18.51 3.74 2.22
N ALA A 120 19.29 3.80 3.30
CA ALA A 120 20.25 2.77 3.69
C ALA A 120 19.65 1.83 4.76
N SER A 121 20.07 0.56 4.77
CA SER A 121 19.61 -0.43 5.76
C SER A 121 20.34 -0.34 7.11
N GLY A 122 21.34 0.53 7.23
CA GLY A 122 22.06 0.78 8.49
C GLY A 122 21.39 1.93 9.25
N ASN A 123 20.99 1.66 10.49
CA ASN A 123 20.50 2.65 11.46
C ASN A 123 19.20 3.42 11.10
N ASN A 124 18.48 3.07 10.02
CA ASN A 124 17.32 3.83 9.53
C ASN A 124 17.63 5.31 9.23
N GLU A 125 18.90 5.68 9.09
CA GLU A 125 19.31 7.04 8.74
C GLU A 125 19.34 7.20 7.22
N GLU A 126 18.75 8.29 6.73
CA GLU A 126 18.86 8.67 5.33
C GLU A 126 20.29 9.10 5.04
N LEU A 127 20.82 8.68 3.89
CA LEU A 127 22.14 9.14 3.47
C LEU A 127 22.06 10.63 3.11
N PRO A 128 23.03 11.46 3.54
CA PRO A 128 23.05 12.87 3.19
C PRO A 128 23.11 13.04 1.67
N ALA A 129 22.42 14.06 1.19
CA ALA A 129 22.40 14.48 -0.22
C ALA A 129 23.77 14.99 -0.70
#